data_AF-A0A7C2KPL2-F1
#
_entry.id   AF-A0A7C2KPL2-F1
#
_cell.length_a   1.000
_cell.length_b   1.000
_cell.length_c   1.000
_cell.angle_alpha   90.00
_cell.angle_beta   90.00
_cell.angle_gamma   90.00
#
_symmetry.space_group_name_H-M   'P 1'
#
loop_
_entity.id
_entity.type
_entity.pdbx_description
1 polymer ?
#
loop_
_entity_poly.entity_id
_entity_poly.type
_entity_poly.pdbx_seq_one_letter_code
_entity_poly.pdbx_strand_id
1 'polypeptide(L)'
;MAVSYARARLTTEDDRRYRAFVEQFKLQRKNQKAIRPPRQRDIFGGQAEAALRDWLATHLTLDERRILEYEERRNRTAQIKYRELDALTIVDGTAWVFEIKASRTASALRRAVAQLNETRQ
;
A
#
# COMPACT_ATOMS: atom_id res chain seq x y z
N MET A 1 -24.36 1.24 -6.53
CA MET A 1 -23.81 -0.05 -7.00
C MET A 1 -22.70 -0.45 -6.05
N ALA A 2 -22.73 -1.69 -5.53
CA ALA A 2 -21.77 -2.14 -4.52
C ALA A 2 -20.42 -2.51 -5.17
N VAL A 3 -19.33 -2.01 -4.59
CA VAL A 3 -17.99 -2.57 -4.82
C VAL A 3 -17.86 -3.78 -3.91
N SER A 4 -17.24 -4.86 -4.40
CA SER A 4 -16.88 -5.99 -3.56
C SER A 4 -15.44 -6.41 -3.77
N TYR A 5 -14.84 -6.93 -2.71
CA TYR A 5 -13.46 -7.39 -2.68
C TYR A 5 -13.44 -8.91 -2.57
N ALA A 6 -12.49 -9.55 -3.25
CA ALA A 6 -12.32 -11.00 -3.20
C ALA A 6 -10.84 -11.37 -3.33
N ARG A 7 -10.53 -12.62 -2.97
CA ARG A 7 -9.20 -13.25 -3.21
C ARG A 7 -8.04 -12.44 -2.62
N ALA A 8 -8.25 -11.84 -1.45
CA ALA A 8 -7.22 -11.08 -0.76
C ALA A 8 -6.05 -11.99 -0.37
N ARG A 9 -4.83 -11.55 -0.67
CA ARG A 9 -3.59 -12.25 -0.32
C ARG A 9 -2.52 -11.24 0.07
N LEU A 10 -1.85 -11.51 1.18
CA LEU A 10 -0.63 -10.82 1.58
C LEU A 10 0.59 -11.48 0.92
N THR A 11 1.45 -10.67 0.32
CA THR A 11 2.68 -11.11 -0.36
C THR A 11 3.81 -10.11 -0.14
N THR A 12 5.03 -10.46 -0.56
CA THR A 12 6.22 -9.61 -0.40
C THR A 12 6.48 -8.77 -1.65
N GLU A 13 7.40 -7.81 -1.54
CA GLU A 13 7.87 -7.00 -2.68
C GLU A 13 8.56 -7.85 -3.77
N ASP A 14 9.04 -9.03 -3.42
CA ASP A 14 9.69 -9.97 -4.35
C ASP A 14 8.70 -10.84 -5.13
N ASP A 15 7.40 -10.73 -4.85
CA ASP A 15 6.38 -11.49 -5.56
C ASP A 15 6.42 -11.21 -7.08
N ARG A 16 6.51 -12.28 -7.86
CA ARG A 16 6.65 -12.20 -9.32
C ARG A 16 5.50 -11.44 -9.98
N ARG A 17 4.25 -11.59 -9.49
CA ARG A 17 3.08 -10.90 -10.04
C ARG A 17 3.11 -9.42 -9.68
N TYR A 18 3.48 -9.11 -8.44
CA TYR A 18 3.64 -7.73 -7.99
C TYR A 18 4.73 -6.99 -8.79
N ARG A 19 5.90 -7.59 -8.94
CA ARG A 19 7.00 -7.03 -9.76
C ARG A 19 6.57 -6.81 -11.21
N ALA A 20 5.87 -7.77 -11.82
CA ALA A 20 5.36 -7.61 -13.18
C ALA A 20 4.35 -6.45 -13.30
N PHE A 21 3.46 -6.29 -12.32
CA PHE A 21 2.53 -5.16 -12.24
C PHE A 21 3.27 -3.81 -12.13
N VAL A 22 4.26 -3.70 -11.24
CA VAL A 22 5.06 -2.48 -11.06
C VAL A 22 5.81 -2.11 -12.34
N GLU A 23 6.42 -3.07 -13.03
CA GLU A 23 7.12 -2.82 -14.29
C GLU A 23 6.17 -2.39 -15.41
N GLN A 24 5.00 -3.03 -15.52
CA GLN A 24 3.97 -2.61 -16.47
C GLN A 24 3.48 -1.19 -16.18
N PHE A 25 3.28 -0.85 -14.90
CA PHE A 25 2.88 0.49 -14.48
C PHE A 25 3.94 1.55 -14.83
N LYS A 26 5.23 1.25 -14.60
CA LYS A 26 6.34 2.12 -14.99
C LYS A 26 6.36 2.37 -16.50
N LEU A 27 6.17 1.32 -17.31
CA LEU A 27 6.10 1.42 -18.78
C LEU A 27 4.92 2.29 -19.24
N GLN A 28 3.72 2.08 -18.69
CA GLN A 28 2.54 2.90 -19.01
C GLN A 28 2.78 4.37 -18.68
N ARG A 29 3.41 4.67 -17.53
CA ARG A 29 3.75 6.05 -17.16
C ARG A 29 4.77 6.69 -18.11
N LYS A 30 5.82 5.97 -18.50
CA LYS A 30 6.80 6.43 -19.49
C LYS A 30 6.12 6.81 -20.81
N ASN A 31 5.15 6.02 -21.24
CA ASN A 31 4.47 6.21 -22.52
C ASN A 31 3.43 7.35 -22.48
N GLN A 32 2.90 7.72 -21.31
CA GLN A 32 1.79 8.67 -21.20
C GLN A 32 2.17 10.08 -20.72
N LYS A 33 3.27 10.28 -19.96
CA LYS A 33 3.74 11.62 -19.52
C LYS A 33 5.25 11.63 -19.24
N ALA A 34 5.86 12.82 -19.36
CA ALA A 34 7.20 13.06 -18.83
C ALA A 34 7.25 12.69 -17.33
N ILE A 35 8.12 11.75 -16.97
CA ILE A 35 8.36 11.38 -15.57
C ILE A 35 8.94 12.62 -14.89
N ARG A 36 8.15 13.24 -14.01
CA ARG A 36 8.66 14.31 -13.15
C ARG A 36 9.54 13.69 -12.07
N PRO A 37 10.68 14.29 -11.73
CA PRO A 37 11.45 13.86 -10.58
C PRO A 37 10.57 13.94 -9.31
N PRO A 38 10.79 13.06 -8.32
CA PRO A 38 10.07 13.11 -7.05
C PRO A 38 10.29 14.47 -6.38
N ARG A 39 9.22 15.03 -5.79
CA ARG A 39 9.34 16.30 -5.05
C ARG A 39 10.02 16.04 -3.72
N GLN A 40 10.66 17.06 -3.13
CA GLN A 40 11.29 16.95 -1.81
C GLN A 40 10.34 16.38 -0.74
N ARG A 41 9.06 16.77 -0.77
CA ARG A 41 8.04 16.23 0.14
C ARG A 41 7.79 14.72 -0.04
N ASP A 42 7.95 14.21 -1.26
CA ASP A 42 7.72 12.79 -1.56
C ASP A 42 8.92 11.99 -1.04
N ILE A 43 10.15 12.53 -1.19
CA ILE A 43 11.39 11.98 -0.63
C ILE A 43 11.31 11.96 0.91
N PHE A 44 11.01 13.10 1.52
CA PHE A 44 10.86 13.20 2.98
C PHE A 44 9.76 12.29 3.52
N GLY A 45 8.64 12.17 2.80
CA GLY A 45 7.57 11.24 3.14
C GLY A 45 8.06 9.81 3.25
N GLY A 46 8.80 9.32 2.25
CA GLY A 46 9.37 7.97 2.26
C GLY A 46 10.43 7.77 3.34
N GLN A 47 11.27 8.78 3.62
CA GLN A 47 12.24 8.72 4.71
C GLN A 47 11.58 8.64 6.09
N ALA A 48 10.53 9.43 6.32
CA ALA A 48 9.77 9.42 7.56
C ALA A 48 9.03 8.09 7.75
N GLU A 49 8.47 7.53 6.68
CA GLU A 49 7.86 6.20 6.69
C GLU A 49 8.88 5.12 7.07
N ALA A 50 10.03 5.09 6.40
CA ALA A 50 11.09 4.13 6.68
C ALA A 50 11.58 4.24 8.14
N ALA A 51 11.90 5.45 8.61
CA ALA A 51 12.39 5.66 9.97
C ALA A 51 11.37 5.24 11.04
N LEU A 52 10.07 5.51 10.84
CA LEU A 52 9.05 5.11 11.78
C LEU A 52 8.80 3.59 11.74
N ARG A 53 8.89 2.97 10.55
CA ARG A 53 8.82 1.51 10.42
C ARG A 53 9.98 0.83 11.15
N ASP A 54 11.20 1.34 11.01
CA ASP A 54 12.38 0.82 11.72
C ASP A 54 12.20 0.93 13.24
N TRP A 55 11.66 2.05 13.72
CA TRP A 55 11.31 2.21 15.14
C TRP A 55 10.20 1.25 15.60
N LEU A 56 9.17 1.02 14.78
CA LEU A 56 8.12 0.03 15.09
C LEU A 56 8.70 -1.39 15.19
N ALA A 57 9.68 -1.71 14.34
CA ALA A 57 10.34 -3.03 14.33
C ALA A 57 11.13 -3.32 15.62
N THR A 58 11.50 -2.31 16.42
CA THR A 58 12.14 -2.53 17.73
C THR A 58 11.14 -2.93 18.82
N HIS A 59 9.83 -2.76 18.57
CA HIS A 59 8.76 -3.04 19.52
C HIS A 59 7.85 -4.19 19.08
N LEU A 60 7.74 -4.43 17.76
CA LEU A 60 6.84 -5.40 17.15
C LEU A 60 7.60 -6.26 16.14
N THR A 61 7.25 -7.54 16.05
CA THR A 61 7.69 -8.38 14.94
C THR A 61 6.89 -8.01 13.69
N LEU A 62 7.50 -7.22 12.82
CA LEU A 62 6.88 -6.82 11.55
C LEU A 62 6.92 -7.95 10.53
N ASP A 63 5.89 -8.03 9.68
CA ASP A 63 5.77 -8.98 8.59
C ASP A 63 6.12 -8.31 7.26
N GLU A 64 7.03 -8.92 6.51
CA GLU A 64 7.47 -8.42 5.19
C GLU A 64 6.43 -8.68 4.08
N ARG A 65 5.36 -9.44 4.35
CA ARG A 65 4.24 -9.66 3.41
C ARG A 65 3.29 -8.45 3.37
N ARG A 66 3.87 -7.28 3.15
CA ARG A 66 3.21 -5.97 3.20
C ARG A 66 2.59 -5.53 1.88
N ILE A 67 2.53 -6.41 0.88
CA ILE A 67 1.81 -6.18 -0.37
C ILE A 67 0.47 -6.89 -0.31
N LEU A 68 -0.62 -6.13 -0.27
CA LEU A 68 -1.98 -6.64 -0.35
C LEU A 68 -2.41 -6.74 -1.81
N GLU A 69 -2.51 -7.95 -2.33
CA GLU A 69 -3.15 -8.28 -3.61
C GLU A 69 -4.63 -8.56 -3.37
N TYR A 70 -5.52 -7.97 -4.15
CA TYR A 70 -6.96 -8.21 -4.04
C TYR A 70 -7.68 -8.01 -5.37
N GLU A 71 -8.78 -8.71 -5.57
CA GLU A 71 -9.68 -8.53 -6.71
C GLU A 71 -10.75 -7.51 -6.33
N GLU A 72 -10.74 -6.34 -6.97
CA GLU A 72 -11.83 -5.36 -6.88
C GLU A 72 -12.86 -5.65 -7.97
N ARG A 73 -14.09 -5.93 -7.56
CA ARG A 73 -15.24 -6.12 -8.46
C ARG A 73 -16.09 -4.87 -8.45
N ARG A 74 -16.24 -4.27 -9.62
CA ARG A 74 -17.13 -3.13 -9.85
C ARG A 74 -17.92 -3.38 -11.12
N ASN A 75 -19.24 -3.34 -11.01
CA ASN A 75 -20.16 -3.64 -12.11
C ASN A 75 -19.89 -5.04 -12.71
N ARG A 76 -19.65 -5.14 -14.03
CA ARG A 76 -19.28 -6.38 -14.73
C ARG A 76 -17.77 -6.56 -14.89
N THR A 77 -16.96 -5.76 -14.18
CA THR A 77 -15.50 -5.79 -14.29
C THR A 77 -14.87 -6.23 -12.97
N ALA A 78 -13.89 -7.11 -13.07
CA ALA A 78 -13.02 -7.51 -11.97
C ALA A 78 -11.58 -7.14 -12.34
N GLN A 79 -10.86 -6.52 -11.42
CA GLN A 79 -9.47 -6.11 -11.61
C GLN A 79 -8.65 -6.50 -10.39
N ILE A 80 -7.47 -7.09 -10.63
CA ILE A 80 -6.50 -7.29 -9.57
C ILE A 80 -5.84 -5.95 -9.26
N LYS A 81 -5.83 -5.58 -7.99
CA LYS A 81 -5.15 -4.42 -7.46
C LYS A 81 -4.12 -4.84 -6.43
N TYR A 82 -3.13 -3.99 -6.29
CA TYR A 82 -2.06 -4.13 -5.30
C TYR A 82 -2.03 -2.87 -4.45
N ARG A 83 -1.80 -3.06 -3.16
CA ARG A 83 -1.55 -1.98 -2.23
C ARG A 83 -0.36 -2.32 -1.34
N GLU A 84 0.55 -1.36 -1.23
CA GLU A 84 1.61 -1.42 -0.22
C GLU A 84 1.04 -0.97 1.13
N LEU A 85 1.32 -1.76 2.17
CA LEU A 85 1.04 -1.44 3.56
C LEU A 85 2.32 -0.89 4.19
N ASP A 86 2.24 0.28 4.82
CA ASP A 86 3.42 0.96 5.35
C ASP A 86 4.11 0.10 6.44
N ALA A 87 3.32 -0.52 7.33
CA ALA A 87 3.78 -1.64 8.17
C ALA A 87 2.65 -2.63 8.50
N LEU A 88 3.03 -3.88 8.79
CA LEU A 88 2.14 -4.97 9.14
C LEU A 88 2.74 -5.79 10.29
N THR A 89 1.94 -6.19 11.26
CA THR A 89 2.26 -7.30 12.18
C THR A 89 1.06 -8.23 12.31
N ILE A 90 1.31 -9.52 12.52
CA ILE A 90 0.26 -10.52 12.70
C ILE A 90 0.42 -11.11 14.10
N VAL A 91 -0.56 -10.86 14.95
CA VAL A 91 -0.59 -11.32 16.34
C VAL A 91 -1.86 -12.14 16.53
N ASP A 92 -1.72 -13.40 16.93
CA ASP A 92 -2.84 -14.31 17.17
C ASP A 92 -3.83 -14.40 16.00
N GLY A 93 -3.30 -14.47 14.77
CA GLY A 93 -4.10 -14.51 13.55
C GLY A 93 -4.78 -13.19 13.17
N THR A 94 -4.58 -12.14 13.95
CA THR A 94 -5.10 -10.80 13.67
C THR A 94 -4.03 -9.94 13.02
N ALA A 95 -4.35 -9.38 11.85
CA ALA A 95 -3.49 -8.43 11.15
C ALA A 95 -3.65 -7.01 11.70
N TRP A 96 -2.55 -6.43 12.16
CA TRP A 96 -2.44 -5.04 12.56
C TRP A 96 -1.71 -4.26 11.47
N VAL A 97 -2.42 -3.33 10.83
CA VAL A 97 -1.91 -2.55 9.70
C VAL A 97 -1.70 -1.11 10.15
N PHE A 98 -0.53 -0.57 9.82
CA PHE A 98 -0.18 0.82 10.10
C PHE A 98 -0.10 1.59 8.79
N GLU A 99 -0.69 2.78 8.79
CA GLU A 99 -0.52 3.78 7.73
C GLU A 99 0.23 4.97 8.33
N ILE A 100 1.38 5.29 7.75
CA ILE A 100 2.35 6.27 8.23
C ILE A 100 2.29 7.51 7.33
N LYS A 101 2.24 8.68 7.94
CA LYS A 101 2.24 9.95 7.21
C LYS A 101 3.13 10.97 7.90
N ALA A 102 4.02 11.58 7.13
CA ALA A 102 4.92 12.65 7.60
C ALA A 102 4.21 13.99 7.87
N SER A 103 2.88 14.06 7.73
CA SER A 103 2.10 15.28 7.91
C SER A 103 0.72 14.97 8.48
N ARG A 104 0.21 15.86 9.35
CA ARG A 104 -1.11 15.78 9.97
C ARG A 104 -2.18 16.64 9.28
N THR A 105 -1.95 17.06 8.03
CA THR A 105 -2.99 17.82 7.30
C THR A 105 -4.29 17.01 7.22
N ALA A 106 -5.43 17.69 7.31
CA ALA A 106 -6.75 17.03 7.28
C ALA A 106 -6.99 16.20 6.02
N SER A 107 -6.40 16.59 4.88
CA SER A 107 -6.46 15.80 3.65
C SER A 107 -5.60 14.53 3.71
N ALA A 108 -4.41 14.59 4.32
CA ALA A 108 -3.58 13.41 4.54
C ALA A 108 -4.24 12.41 5.50
N LEU A 109 -4.79 12.90 6.61
CA LEU A 109 -5.49 12.08 7.58
C LEU A 109 -6.74 11.40 6.99
N ARG A 110 -7.58 12.15 6.26
CA ARG A 110 -8.76 11.56 5.60
C ARG A 110 -8.39 10.45 4.62
N ARG A 111 -7.29 10.62 3.86
CA ARG A 111 -6.79 9.57 2.97
C ARG A 111 -6.33 8.35 3.75
N ALA A 112 -5.52 8.53 4.79
CA ALA A 112 -5.04 7.44 5.62
C ALA A 112 -6.18 6.64 6.27
N VAL A 113 -7.21 7.34 6.77
CA VAL A 113 -8.41 6.69 7.34
C VAL A 113 -9.20 5.95 6.28
N ALA A 114 -9.43 6.54 5.11
CA ALA A 114 -10.12 5.86 4.01
C ALA A 114 -9.38 4.58 3.59
N GLN A 115 -8.06 4.69 3.47
CA GLN A 115 -7.15 3.59 3.23
C GLN A 115 -7.31 2.46 4.27
N LEU A 116 -7.21 2.75 5.57
CA LEU A 116 -7.40 1.72 6.60
C LEU A 116 -8.80 1.09 6.56
N ASN A 117 -9.83 1.90 6.32
CA ASN A 117 -11.21 1.41 6.20
C ASN A 117 -11.40 0.48 4.99
N GLU A 118 -10.76 0.77 3.86
CA GLU A 118 -10.76 -0.11 2.68
C GLU A 118 -10.05 -1.43 2.98
N THR A 119 -8.93 -1.43 3.72
CA THR A 119 -8.22 -2.66 4.10
C THR A 119 -9.02 -3.57 5.03
N ARG A 120 -10.00 -3.00 5.76
CA ARG A 120 -10.84 -3.74 6.70
C ARG A 120 -12.01 -4.48 6.02
N GLN A 121 -12.40 -4.06 4.82
CA GLN A 121 -13.54 -4.62 4.06
C GLN A 121 -13.13 -5.86 3.28
#